data_AF-A0A8X7UJL1-F1
#
_entry.id   AF-A0A8X7UJL1-F1
#
_cell.length_a   1.000
_cell.length_b   1.000
_cell.length_c   1.000
_cell.angle_alpha   90.00
_cell.angle_beta   90.00
_cell.angle_gamma   90.00
#
_symmetry.space_group_name_H-M   'P 1'
#
loop_
_entity.id
_entity.type
_entity.pdbx_description
1 polymer ?
#
loop_
_entity_poly.entity_id
_entity_poly.type
_entity_poly.pdbx_seq_one_letter_code
_entity_poly.pdbx_strand_id
1 'polypeptide(L)'
;MAASSSSFLVPSASPPSSALLRRFFRPSLLSSKILHRLPRVLNSSSRTEVSVDKSEADKLVDKIDFGELCNEFECTSSPQVESTARQLARDILEIRESNRAFACYAVSVKFKDSVRSFTGREKYKRPMWITSGLESPTVTIQEMVMLSTSVLRIRWTVKGKPKSILGAVSGDLVIKVKSEFTLNQISGQVIEHEESWDSSSSSPIAQAYFWTSRRLFAASESAKDLADATKDITATFTTRKEDTEIYRDPTDPTKYFQRDDSFERDFYQVALFLAIVYFVVQFLRNTL
;
A
#
# COMPACT_ATOMS: atom_id res chain seq x y z
N MET A 1 -52.84 38.49 21.79
CA MET A 1 -54.15 38.38 21.11
C MET A 1 -53.84 37.77 19.75
N ALA A 2 -54.20 36.51 19.39
CA ALA A 2 -55.48 35.79 19.50
C ALA A 2 -56.56 36.41 18.58
N ALA A 3 -57.32 35.69 17.74
CA ALA A 3 -57.28 34.30 17.22
C ALA A 3 -57.94 34.35 15.80
N SER A 4 -58.04 33.37 14.88
CA SER A 4 -58.34 31.92 14.94
C SER A 4 -58.21 31.33 13.50
N SER A 5 -57.90 30.04 13.27
CA SER A 5 -58.82 28.94 12.83
C SER A 5 -59.52 29.14 11.46
N SER A 6 -59.70 28.18 10.52
CA SER A 6 -59.38 26.73 10.34
C SER A 6 -59.87 26.31 8.90
N SER A 7 -59.64 25.15 8.25
CA SER A 7 -58.73 23.98 8.33
C SER A 7 -59.01 23.03 7.12
N PHE A 8 -58.08 22.17 6.65
CA PHE A 8 -58.33 21.18 5.57
C PHE A 8 -57.72 19.78 5.83
N LEU A 9 -58.11 18.78 5.01
CA LEU A 9 -57.88 17.32 5.13
C LEU A 9 -57.30 16.75 3.80
N VAL A 10 -56.90 15.48 3.61
CA VAL A 10 -57.03 14.22 4.38
C VAL A 10 -55.84 13.27 4.05
N PRO A 11 -55.37 12.36 4.95
CA PRO A 11 -54.23 11.47 4.65
C PRO A 11 -54.59 10.13 3.99
N SER A 12 -53.67 9.56 3.21
CA SER A 12 -53.69 8.20 2.62
C SER A 12 -52.35 7.92 1.92
N ALA A 13 -51.82 6.70 1.70
CA ALA A 13 -51.84 5.41 2.41
C ALA A 13 -50.80 4.50 1.69
N SER A 14 -50.30 3.42 2.32
CA SER A 14 -49.28 2.52 1.76
C SER A 14 -49.89 1.25 1.09
N PRO A 15 -49.13 0.50 0.25
CA PRO A 15 -49.68 -0.51 -0.67
C PRO A 15 -49.68 -1.95 -0.11
N PRO A 16 -50.24 -2.91 -0.87
CA PRO A 16 -49.64 -4.25 -0.95
C PRO A 16 -49.49 -4.80 -2.38
N SER A 17 -48.68 -5.87 -2.51
CA SER A 17 -48.25 -6.53 -3.75
C SER A 17 -49.21 -7.61 -4.29
N SER A 18 -49.03 -8.06 -5.54
CA SER A 18 -48.71 -9.48 -5.90
C SER A 18 -48.95 -9.87 -7.39
N ALA A 19 -48.59 -11.13 -7.73
CA ALA A 19 -48.64 -11.84 -9.03
C ALA A 19 -47.68 -11.36 -10.14
N LEU A 20 -46.81 -12.14 -10.81
CA LEU A 20 -46.69 -13.57 -11.24
C LEU A 20 -47.32 -13.95 -12.60
N LEU A 21 -46.45 -14.18 -13.60
CA LEU A 21 -46.41 -15.26 -14.63
C LEU A 21 -45.33 -14.87 -15.68
N ARG A 22 -44.13 -15.46 -15.78
CA ARG A 22 -43.66 -16.81 -16.20
C ARG A 22 -43.91 -17.19 -17.67
N ARG A 23 -42.90 -17.88 -18.25
CA ARG A 23 -42.83 -18.65 -19.55
C ARG A 23 -42.43 -17.83 -20.80
N PHE A 24 -41.60 -18.30 -21.75
CA PHE A 24 -40.67 -19.46 -21.78
C PHE A 24 -39.74 -19.44 -23.04
N PHE A 25 -38.59 -20.13 -22.99
CA PHE A 25 -37.77 -20.67 -24.13
C PHE A 25 -37.17 -19.67 -25.16
N ARG A 26 -36.02 -19.91 -25.85
CA ARG A 26 -34.78 -20.72 -25.67
C ARG A 26 -33.72 -20.12 -26.65
N PRO A 27 -32.39 -20.29 -26.47
CA PRO A 27 -31.41 -19.75 -27.42
C PRO A 27 -31.18 -20.69 -28.61
N SER A 28 -30.62 -20.16 -29.71
CA SER A 28 -30.14 -20.95 -30.85
C SER A 28 -28.72 -20.54 -31.24
N LEU A 29 -27.83 -21.53 -31.36
CA LEU A 29 -26.51 -21.39 -31.98
C LEU A 29 -26.66 -21.65 -33.48
N LEU A 30 -26.04 -20.84 -34.34
CA LEU A 30 -25.77 -21.25 -35.72
C LEU A 30 -24.52 -20.55 -36.27
N SER A 31 -23.67 -21.37 -36.90
CA SER A 31 -22.40 -20.98 -37.48
C SER A 31 -22.57 -20.20 -38.79
N SER A 32 -21.68 -19.25 -39.06
CA SER A 32 -21.40 -18.79 -40.42
C SER A 32 -19.90 -18.58 -40.63
N LYS A 33 -19.45 -18.65 -41.88
CA LYS A 33 -18.07 -18.99 -42.23
C LYS A 33 -17.16 -17.80 -42.50
N ILE A 34 -15.88 -18.06 -42.24
CA ILE A 34 -14.68 -17.26 -42.55
C ILE A 34 -14.77 -16.50 -43.88
N LEU A 35 -14.38 -15.22 -43.86
CA LEU A 35 -13.90 -14.51 -45.04
C LEU A 35 -12.72 -13.62 -44.63
N HIS A 36 -11.49 -14.15 -44.74
CA HIS A 36 -10.26 -13.44 -44.36
C HIS A 36 -9.97 -12.27 -45.30
N ARG A 37 -10.42 -11.07 -44.92
CA ARG A 37 -10.03 -9.82 -45.58
C ARG A 37 -8.75 -9.30 -44.95
N LEU A 38 -7.59 -9.68 -45.52
CA LEU A 38 -6.29 -9.13 -45.11
C LEU A 38 -6.30 -7.60 -45.23
N PRO A 39 -5.96 -6.84 -44.16
CA PRO A 39 -5.70 -5.41 -44.29
C PRO A 39 -4.46 -5.20 -45.15
N ARG A 40 -4.62 -4.61 -46.34
CA ARG A 40 -3.49 -4.15 -47.16
C ARG A 40 -2.73 -3.09 -46.36
N VAL A 41 -1.49 -3.39 -45.97
CA VAL A 41 -0.61 -2.45 -45.27
C VAL A 41 -0.30 -1.28 -46.21
N LEU A 42 -1.02 -0.17 -46.04
CA LEU A 42 -0.71 1.11 -46.64
C LEU A 42 0.29 1.82 -45.74
N ASN A 43 1.57 1.77 -46.13
CA ASN A 43 2.63 2.53 -45.49
C ASN A 43 2.35 4.04 -45.62
N SER A 44 1.72 4.60 -44.59
CA SER A 44 1.37 6.01 -44.50
C SER A 44 2.15 6.59 -43.32
N SER A 45 3.28 7.24 -43.63
CA SER A 45 4.10 7.94 -42.63
C SER A 45 3.46 9.28 -42.24
N SER A 46 2.25 9.20 -41.68
CA SER A 46 1.67 10.26 -40.86
C SER A 46 1.95 9.87 -39.41
N ARG A 47 3.05 10.38 -38.85
CA ARG A 47 3.33 10.32 -37.42
C ARG A 47 2.28 11.19 -36.72
N THR A 48 1.13 10.60 -36.41
CA THR A 48 0.09 11.26 -35.63
C THR A 48 0.68 11.54 -34.26
N GLU A 49 1.09 12.77 -34.02
CA GLU A 49 1.47 13.26 -32.71
C GLU A 49 0.19 13.32 -31.87
N VAL A 50 -0.16 12.18 -31.28
CA VAL A 50 -1.15 12.11 -30.22
C VAL A 50 -0.58 12.96 -29.09
N SER A 51 -1.11 14.18 -28.97
CA SER A 51 -0.85 15.08 -27.86
C SER A 51 -1.49 14.50 -26.61
N VAL A 52 -0.87 13.45 -26.07
CA VAL A 52 -1.14 12.96 -24.72
C VAL A 52 -0.82 14.13 -23.80
N ASP A 53 -1.85 14.66 -23.15
CA ASP A 53 -1.70 15.69 -22.13
C ASP A 53 -0.92 15.12 -20.95
N LYS A 54 0.41 15.25 -21.03
CA LYS A 54 1.35 14.89 -19.95
C LYS A 54 0.85 15.48 -18.63
N SER A 55 0.86 14.67 -17.57
CA SER A 55 0.38 15.14 -16.27
C SER A 55 1.24 16.30 -15.75
N GLU A 56 0.75 17.04 -14.76
CA GLU A 56 1.59 18.06 -14.13
C GLU A 56 2.85 17.43 -13.51
N ALA A 57 2.73 16.22 -12.96
CA ALA A 57 3.87 15.45 -12.46
C ALA A 57 4.82 15.01 -13.60
N ASP A 58 4.33 14.58 -14.77
CA ASP A 58 5.21 14.34 -15.94
C ASP A 58 5.98 15.61 -16.33
N LYS A 59 5.28 16.76 -16.40
CA LYS A 59 5.85 18.08 -16.75
C LYS A 59 6.81 18.62 -15.69
N LEU A 60 6.75 18.11 -14.45
CA LEU A 60 7.71 18.39 -13.39
C LEU A 60 8.90 17.42 -13.46
N VAL A 61 8.67 16.12 -13.62
CA VAL A 61 9.74 15.09 -13.72
C VAL A 61 10.60 15.29 -14.97
N ASP A 62 10.03 15.68 -16.11
CA ASP A 62 10.79 16.04 -17.32
C ASP A 62 11.64 17.33 -17.15
N LYS A 63 11.45 18.09 -16.06
CA LYS A 63 12.27 19.27 -15.70
C LYS A 63 13.25 19.01 -14.55
N ILE A 64 13.16 17.87 -13.88
CA ILE A 64 14.14 17.51 -12.86
C ILE A 64 15.35 16.94 -13.58
N ASP A 65 16.45 17.70 -13.55
CA ASP A 65 17.75 17.20 -13.95
C ASP A 65 18.17 16.04 -13.02
N PHE A 66 18.60 14.93 -13.63
CA PHE A 66 19.13 13.76 -12.94
C PHE A 66 20.64 13.88 -12.66
N GLY A 67 21.26 14.95 -13.17
CA GLY A 67 22.69 15.06 -13.37
C GLY A 67 23.13 14.39 -14.68
N GLU A 68 24.45 14.32 -14.89
CA GLU A 68 25.06 13.71 -16.06
C GLU A 68 24.87 12.18 -16.06
N LEU A 69 23.70 11.71 -16.51
CA LEU A 69 23.26 10.31 -16.49
C LEU A 69 24.19 9.36 -17.27
N CYS A 70 24.90 9.88 -18.26
CA CYS A 70 25.99 9.21 -18.96
C CYS A 70 27.04 10.26 -19.36
N ASN A 71 28.31 9.91 -19.19
CA ASN A 71 29.41 10.55 -19.91
C ASN A 71 29.54 9.87 -21.30
N GLU A 72 30.36 10.41 -22.21
CA GLU A 72 30.50 9.95 -23.61
C GLU A 72 30.91 8.47 -23.74
N PHE A 73 31.50 7.88 -22.69
CA PHE A 73 32.01 6.51 -22.66
C PHE A 73 31.45 5.61 -21.54
N GLU A 74 30.68 6.15 -20.58
CA GLU A 74 30.14 5.37 -19.45
C GLU A 74 28.79 5.93 -18.97
N CYS A 75 27.78 5.07 -18.87
CA CYS A 75 26.47 5.44 -18.33
C CYS A 75 26.36 5.18 -16.83
N THR A 76 26.05 6.22 -16.07
CA THR A 76 25.87 6.22 -14.62
C THR A 76 24.61 5.46 -14.18
N SER A 77 23.68 5.12 -15.08
CA SER A 77 22.58 4.18 -14.79
C SER A 77 22.07 3.48 -16.05
N SER A 78 21.34 2.37 -15.89
CA SER A 78 20.68 1.67 -17.01
C SER A 78 19.31 2.27 -17.33
N PRO A 79 18.80 2.19 -18.58
CA PRO A 79 17.50 2.75 -18.95
C PRO A 79 16.32 2.21 -18.12
N GLN A 80 16.43 1.01 -17.55
CA GLN A 80 15.42 0.46 -16.63
C GLN A 80 15.47 1.15 -15.25
N VAL A 81 16.67 1.43 -14.73
CA VAL A 81 16.86 2.20 -13.50
C VAL A 81 16.34 3.62 -13.67
N GLU A 82 16.64 4.28 -14.79
CA GLU A 82 16.14 5.63 -15.12
C GLU A 82 14.60 5.65 -15.23
N SER A 83 14.01 4.68 -15.92
CA SER A 83 12.54 4.53 -16.02
C SER A 83 11.88 4.37 -14.65
N THR A 84 12.48 3.57 -13.76
CA THR A 84 11.99 3.45 -12.37
C THR A 84 12.20 4.74 -11.58
N ALA A 85 13.33 5.44 -11.74
CA ALA A 85 13.58 6.71 -11.05
C ALA A 85 12.54 7.79 -11.43
N ARG A 86 12.26 7.95 -12.74
CA ARG A 86 11.17 8.80 -13.25
C ARG A 86 9.81 8.41 -12.67
N GLN A 87 9.54 7.11 -12.50
CA GLN A 87 8.27 6.63 -11.94
C GLN A 87 8.17 6.87 -10.43
N LEU A 88 9.24 6.65 -9.66
CA LEU A 88 9.29 6.96 -8.22
C LEU A 88 9.06 8.45 -7.97
N ALA A 89 9.63 9.33 -8.80
CA ALA A 89 9.39 10.76 -8.74
C ALA A 89 7.92 11.13 -8.97
N ARG A 90 7.25 10.51 -9.95
CA ARG A 90 5.79 10.66 -10.16
C ARG A 90 4.97 10.16 -8.97
N ASP A 91 5.29 8.97 -8.47
CA ASP A 91 4.58 8.35 -7.34
C ASP A 91 4.70 9.18 -6.04
N ILE A 92 5.81 9.90 -5.86
CA ILE A 92 6.04 10.86 -4.78
C ILE A 92 5.22 12.15 -5.00
N LEU A 93 5.28 12.77 -6.18
CA LEU A 93 4.57 14.02 -6.50
C LEU A 93 3.04 13.86 -6.43
N GLU A 94 2.51 12.77 -7.00
CA GLU A 94 1.08 12.46 -7.04
C GLU A 94 0.57 11.78 -5.73
N ILE A 95 1.45 11.54 -4.74
CA ILE A 95 1.16 10.85 -3.47
C ILE A 95 0.39 9.54 -3.70
N ARG A 96 0.84 8.73 -4.67
CA ARG A 96 0.07 7.55 -5.14
C ARG A 96 0.07 6.46 -4.09
N GLU A 97 -1.12 6.06 -3.65
CA GLU A 97 -1.32 4.95 -2.70
C GLU A 97 -1.88 3.71 -3.42
N SER A 98 -3.15 3.77 -3.82
CA SER A 98 -3.89 2.65 -4.43
C SER A 98 -3.40 2.25 -5.83
N ASN A 99 -2.76 3.17 -6.54
CA ASN A 99 -2.23 2.98 -7.90
C ASN A 99 -0.74 3.37 -7.99
N ARG A 100 0.02 3.11 -6.91
CA ARG A 100 1.48 3.19 -6.90
C ARG A 100 2.06 2.18 -7.90
N ALA A 101 3.20 2.48 -8.53
CA ALA A 101 3.88 1.64 -9.51
C ALA A 101 4.57 0.42 -8.85
N PHE A 102 3.75 -0.46 -8.29
CA PHE A 102 4.12 -1.68 -7.57
C PHE A 102 5.11 -2.59 -8.32
N ALA A 103 5.14 -2.55 -9.65
CA ALA A 103 6.09 -3.30 -10.48
C ALA A 103 7.55 -2.81 -10.37
N CYS A 104 7.76 -1.54 -9.97
CA CYS A 104 9.09 -0.97 -9.71
C CYS A 104 9.75 -1.53 -8.44
N TYR A 105 9.01 -2.25 -7.59
CA TYR A 105 9.53 -2.84 -6.35
C TYR A 105 9.73 -4.35 -6.52
N ALA A 106 10.91 -4.84 -6.10
CA ALA A 106 11.22 -6.26 -6.08
C ALA A 106 10.29 -7.01 -5.10
N VAL A 107 10.03 -8.30 -5.36
CA VAL A 107 9.09 -9.11 -4.54
C VAL A 107 9.42 -9.03 -3.04
N SER A 108 10.70 -9.16 -2.71
CA SER A 108 11.27 -9.15 -1.37
C SER A 108 11.92 -7.80 -0.98
N VAL A 109 11.47 -6.68 -1.57
CA VAL A 109 11.99 -5.33 -1.24
C VAL A 109 12.00 -5.09 0.27
N LYS A 110 13.11 -4.56 0.80
CA LYS A 110 13.21 -4.12 2.19
C LYS A 110 12.87 -2.63 2.29
N PHE A 111 12.08 -2.25 3.29
CA PHE A 111 11.82 -0.87 3.66
C PHE A 111 12.31 -0.60 5.08
N LYS A 112 12.88 0.58 5.30
CA LYS A 112 13.34 1.04 6.61
C LYS A 112 13.14 2.55 6.75
N ASP A 113 12.48 2.97 7.82
CA ASP A 113 12.49 4.32 8.34
C ASP A 113 12.88 4.32 9.83
N SER A 114 13.02 5.50 10.44
CA SER A 114 13.39 5.67 11.86
C SER A 114 12.41 5.12 12.90
N VAL A 115 11.26 4.59 12.47
CA VAL A 115 10.13 4.15 13.30
C VAL A 115 9.59 2.77 12.89
N ARG A 116 9.67 2.40 11.60
CA ARG A 116 9.18 1.13 11.05
C ARG A 116 10.17 0.56 10.03
N SER A 117 10.33 -0.76 10.05
CA SER A 117 10.86 -1.52 8.91
C SER A 117 9.85 -2.60 8.49
N PHE A 118 9.90 -3.01 7.23
CA PHE A 118 9.15 -4.15 6.71
C PHE A 118 9.85 -4.76 5.49
N THR A 119 9.43 -5.98 5.12
CA THR A 119 9.88 -6.65 3.90
C THR A 119 8.66 -7.03 3.06
N GLY A 120 8.80 -6.95 1.73
CA GLY A 120 7.80 -7.39 0.76
C GLY A 120 7.04 -6.23 0.12
N ARG A 121 6.98 -6.23 -1.21
CA ARG A 121 6.35 -5.15 -2.00
C ARG A 121 4.86 -4.95 -1.71
N GLU A 122 4.15 -5.99 -1.26
CA GLU A 122 2.71 -5.94 -0.96
C GLU A 122 2.36 -4.83 0.04
N LYS A 123 3.27 -4.52 0.97
CA LYS A 123 3.08 -3.48 1.98
C LYS A 123 3.05 -2.07 1.37
N TYR A 124 3.61 -1.85 0.18
CA TYR A 124 3.55 -0.57 -0.55
C TYR A 124 2.18 -0.25 -1.15
N LYS A 125 1.24 -1.20 -1.19
CA LYS A 125 -0.17 -0.96 -1.60
C LYS A 125 -1.02 -0.32 -0.49
N ARG A 126 -0.51 -0.29 0.75
CA ARG A 126 -1.22 0.33 1.87
C ARG A 126 -1.07 1.86 1.84
N PRO A 127 -2.03 2.61 2.41
CA PRO A 127 -1.89 4.05 2.63
C PRO A 127 -0.62 4.39 3.40
N MET A 128 -0.10 5.59 3.19
CA MET A 128 1.07 6.13 3.90
C MET A 128 0.65 7.06 5.03
N TRP A 129 1.59 7.41 5.91
CA TRP A 129 1.31 8.33 7.01
C TRP A 129 0.87 9.73 6.51
N ILE A 130 1.37 10.19 5.35
CA ILE A 130 1.06 11.53 4.82
C ILE A 130 -0.45 11.74 4.62
N THR A 131 -1.15 10.81 3.99
CA THR A 131 -2.59 10.96 3.71
C THR A 131 -3.47 10.78 4.95
N SER A 132 -2.99 10.04 5.96
CA SER A 132 -3.71 9.79 7.21
C SER A 132 -3.45 10.87 8.28
N GLY A 133 -2.25 11.46 8.31
CA GLY A 133 -1.85 12.53 9.22
C GLY A 133 -2.09 13.95 8.69
N LEU A 134 -2.08 14.17 7.37
CA LEU A 134 -2.21 15.51 6.77
C LEU A 134 -3.47 15.70 5.94
N GLU A 135 -3.99 16.91 6.01
CA GLU A 135 -5.05 17.47 5.17
C GLU A 135 -4.42 18.29 4.04
N SER A 136 -4.92 18.07 2.82
CA SER A 136 -4.42 18.64 1.57
C SER A 136 -2.89 18.69 1.43
N PRO A 137 -2.18 17.55 1.63
CA PRO A 137 -0.72 17.53 1.53
C PRO A 137 -0.25 17.89 0.12
N THR A 138 0.67 18.86 0.04
CA THR A 138 1.38 19.27 -1.17
C THR A 138 2.80 18.72 -1.12
N VAL A 139 3.27 18.07 -2.18
CA VAL A 139 4.63 17.53 -2.28
C VAL A 139 5.43 18.26 -3.36
N THR A 140 6.70 18.53 -3.07
CA THR A 140 7.67 19.10 -4.02
C THR A 140 8.99 18.36 -3.92
N ILE A 141 9.51 17.86 -5.04
CA ILE A 141 10.89 17.34 -5.12
C ILE A 141 11.87 18.52 -5.12
N GLN A 142 12.98 18.40 -4.40
CA GLN A 142 14.05 19.39 -4.33
C GLN A 142 15.28 18.96 -5.14
N GLU A 143 15.58 17.66 -5.16
CA GLU A 143 16.78 17.08 -5.76
C GLU A 143 16.50 15.60 -6.07
N MET A 144 16.95 15.13 -7.23
CA MET A 144 16.95 13.71 -7.59
C MET A 144 18.27 13.40 -8.29
N VAL A 145 19.08 12.53 -7.69
CA VAL A 145 20.44 12.23 -8.18
C VAL A 145 20.77 10.75 -8.02
N MET A 146 21.52 10.19 -8.97
CA MET A 146 22.19 8.91 -8.78
C MET A 146 23.46 9.13 -7.94
N LEU A 147 23.58 8.42 -6.81
CA LEU A 147 24.78 8.39 -5.97
C LEU A 147 25.80 7.36 -6.46
N SER A 148 25.30 6.32 -7.12
CA SER A 148 26.05 5.25 -7.76
C SER A 148 25.16 4.62 -8.83
N THR A 149 25.70 3.68 -9.61
CA THR A 149 24.96 2.95 -10.65
C THR A 149 23.79 2.11 -10.14
N SER A 150 23.64 1.92 -8.82
CA SER A 150 22.53 1.22 -8.18
C SER A 150 21.79 2.03 -7.11
N VAL A 151 22.22 3.23 -6.73
CA VAL A 151 21.61 3.98 -5.62
C VAL A 151 21.10 5.34 -6.09
N LEU A 152 19.77 5.50 -6.07
CA LEU A 152 19.05 6.74 -6.35
C LEU A 152 18.75 7.46 -5.03
N ARG A 153 19.01 8.77 -4.95
CA ARG A 153 18.55 9.65 -3.86
C ARG A 153 17.49 10.60 -4.40
N ILE A 154 16.35 10.69 -3.72
CA ILE A 154 15.37 11.75 -3.91
C ILE A 154 15.24 12.52 -2.59
N ARG A 155 15.53 13.83 -2.61
CA ARG A 155 15.13 14.77 -1.54
C ARG A 155 13.85 15.47 -1.96
N TRP A 156 12.85 15.40 -1.11
CA TRP A 156 11.54 16.00 -1.33
C TRP A 156 11.00 16.59 -0.03
N THR A 157 10.00 17.46 -0.14
CA THR A 157 9.29 17.99 1.04
C THR A 157 7.79 17.80 0.89
N VAL A 158 7.15 17.40 1.97
CA VAL A 158 5.70 17.47 2.11
C VAL A 158 5.34 18.66 3.01
N LYS A 159 4.31 19.40 2.59
CA LYS A 159 3.67 20.47 3.36
C LYS A 159 2.19 20.15 3.50
N GLY A 160 1.60 20.33 4.68
CA GLY A 160 0.16 20.11 4.86
C GLY A 160 -0.30 20.42 6.27
N LYS A 161 -1.62 20.46 6.49
CA LYS A 161 -2.20 20.76 7.80
C LYS A 161 -2.41 19.48 8.60
N PRO A 162 -2.01 19.42 9.88
CA PRO A 162 -2.33 18.30 10.76
C PRO A 162 -3.84 18.00 10.83
N LYS A 163 -4.26 16.76 10.57
CA LYS A 163 -5.68 16.32 10.60
C LYS A 163 -6.32 16.29 11.99
N SER A 164 -5.56 16.50 13.06
CA SER A 164 -6.09 16.58 14.41
C SER A 164 -6.45 18.02 14.76
N ILE A 165 -7.59 18.23 15.44
CA ILE A 165 -8.01 19.54 15.96
C ILE A 165 -6.91 20.19 16.84
N LEU A 166 -6.20 19.39 17.65
CA LEU A 166 -5.07 19.86 18.45
C LEU A 166 -3.82 20.18 17.60
N GLY A 167 -3.67 19.51 16.45
CA GLY A 167 -2.60 19.77 15.49
C GLY A 167 -2.86 21.00 14.61
N ALA A 168 -4.11 21.32 14.29
CA ALA A 168 -4.47 22.48 13.46
C ALA A 168 -4.02 23.81 14.09
N VAL A 169 -3.92 23.87 15.42
CA VAL A 169 -3.40 25.03 16.18
C VAL A 169 -1.87 25.19 16.01
N SER A 170 -1.15 24.14 15.62
CA SER A 170 0.32 24.15 15.52
C SER A 170 0.89 24.77 14.22
N GLY A 171 0.02 25.16 13.30
CA GLY A 171 0.36 25.69 11.97
C GLY A 171 0.52 24.60 10.90
N ASP A 172 1.02 24.99 9.73
CA ASP A 172 1.34 24.06 8.65
C ASP A 172 2.58 23.22 9.02
N LEU A 173 2.48 21.91 8.81
CA LEU A 173 3.61 21.00 9.00
C LEU A 173 4.43 20.94 7.71
N VAL A 174 5.74 21.20 7.82
CA VAL A 174 6.74 21.12 6.76
C VAL A 174 7.78 20.06 7.13
N ILE A 175 7.78 18.94 6.38
CA ILE A 175 8.73 17.84 6.57
C ILE A 175 9.62 17.74 5.33
N LYS A 176 10.94 17.63 5.55
CA LYS A 176 11.91 17.21 4.53
C LYS A 176 12.08 15.70 4.62
N VAL A 177 12.00 15.01 3.50
CA VAL A 177 12.23 13.57 3.40
C VAL A 177 13.37 13.32 2.42
N LYS A 178 14.34 12.52 2.86
CA LYS A 178 15.42 11.99 2.03
C LYS A 178 15.17 10.49 1.92
N SER A 179 14.70 10.07 0.74
CA SER A 179 14.50 8.69 0.35
C SER A 179 15.70 8.24 -0.47
N GLU A 180 16.32 7.13 -0.08
CA GLU A 180 17.39 6.46 -0.85
C GLU A 180 16.91 5.07 -1.26
N PHE A 181 16.97 4.81 -2.57
CA PHE A 181 16.51 3.58 -3.20
C PHE A 181 17.72 2.84 -3.77
N THR A 182 17.95 1.61 -3.31
CA THR A 182 18.89 0.68 -3.95
C THR A 182 18.12 -0.12 -4.99
N LEU A 183 18.54 -0.03 -6.25
CA LEU A 183 17.93 -0.69 -7.40
C LEU A 183 18.83 -1.81 -7.94
N ASN A 184 18.19 -2.88 -8.42
CA ASN A 184 18.84 -3.90 -9.22
C ASN A 184 19.12 -3.33 -10.63
N GLN A 185 20.39 -3.29 -11.03
CA GLN A 185 20.85 -2.71 -12.29
C GLN A 185 20.29 -3.42 -13.55
N ILE A 186 19.99 -4.72 -13.43
CA ILE A 186 19.52 -5.59 -14.52
C ILE A 186 18.02 -5.44 -14.76
N SER A 187 17.22 -5.36 -13.68
CA SER A 187 15.75 -5.30 -13.75
C SER A 187 15.14 -3.93 -13.46
N GLY A 188 15.95 -2.93 -13.10
CA GLY A 188 15.50 -1.61 -12.68
C GLY A 188 14.65 -1.58 -11.41
N GLN A 189 14.53 -2.70 -10.67
CA GLN A 189 13.64 -2.80 -9.51
C GLN A 189 14.32 -2.40 -8.20
N VAL A 190 13.60 -1.62 -7.37
CA VAL A 190 14.00 -1.29 -6.00
C VAL A 190 14.06 -2.57 -5.16
N ILE A 191 15.24 -2.89 -4.63
CA ILE A 191 15.50 -4.00 -3.70
C ILE A 191 15.55 -3.53 -2.25
N GLU A 192 15.97 -2.30 -1.99
CA GLU A 192 16.00 -1.69 -0.66
C GLU A 192 15.59 -0.22 -0.75
N HIS A 193 14.87 0.29 0.24
CA HIS A 193 14.43 1.68 0.34
C HIS A 193 14.57 2.15 1.80
N GLU A 194 15.40 3.17 2.02
CA GLU A 194 15.58 3.80 3.32
C GLU A 194 15.10 5.25 3.30
N GLU A 195 14.25 5.62 4.26
CA GLU A 195 13.72 6.97 4.42
C GLU A 195 14.20 7.63 5.71
N SER A 196 14.75 8.83 5.56
CA SER A 196 15.07 9.74 6.67
C SER A 196 14.13 10.94 6.64
N TRP A 197 13.45 11.18 7.77
CA TRP A 197 12.38 12.16 7.92
C TRP A 197 12.83 13.28 8.88
N ASP A 198 12.88 14.53 8.40
CA ASP A 198 13.27 15.72 9.15
C ASP A 198 12.13 16.72 9.26
N SER A 199 11.62 16.94 10.47
CA SER A 199 10.58 17.93 10.78
C SER A 199 11.12 19.23 11.40
N SER A 200 12.44 19.44 11.44
CA SER A 200 13.11 20.63 12.02
C SER A 200 12.57 21.98 11.54
N SER A 201 12.00 22.00 10.33
CA SER A 201 11.45 23.20 9.67
C SER A 201 9.99 23.51 10.05
N SER A 202 9.44 22.79 11.04
CA SER A 202 8.10 22.98 11.60
C SER A 202 8.15 23.50 13.04
N SER A 203 7.04 24.04 13.55
CA SER A 203 6.92 24.46 14.96
C SER A 203 7.15 23.27 15.93
N PRO A 204 7.63 23.47 17.17
CA PRO A 204 7.85 22.38 18.13
C PRO A 204 6.59 21.54 18.42
N ILE A 205 5.41 22.16 18.40
CA ILE A 205 4.12 21.48 18.58
C ILE A 205 3.81 20.61 17.35
N ALA A 206 4.06 21.12 16.14
CA ALA A 206 3.89 20.36 14.90
C ALA A 206 4.91 19.20 14.79
N GLN A 207 6.16 19.40 15.25
CA GLN A 207 7.16 18.33 15.37
C GLN A 207 6.71 17.22 16.34
N ALA A 208 6.15 17.59 17.51
CA ALA A 208 5.60 16.65 18.47
C ALA A 208 4.39 15.89 17.91
N TYR A 209 3.49 16.57 17.19
CA TYR A 209 2.39 15.94 16.46
C TYR A 209 2.88 14.94 15.42
N PHE A 210 3.87 15.32 14.60
CA PHE A 210 4.48 14.45 13.59
C PHE A 210 5.02 13.17 14.21
N TRP A 211 5.95 13.27 15.16
CA TRP A 211 6.60 12.09 15.74
C TRP A 211 5.62 11.20 16.52
N THR A 212 4.62 11.79 17.19
CA THR A 212 3.60 11.02 17.92
C THR A 212 2.67 10.28 16.95
N SER A 213 2.11 10.98 15.96
CA SER A 213 1.20 10.35 14.99
C SER A 213 1.91 9.35 14.07
N ARG A 214 3.18 9.59 13.70
CA ARG A 214 3.99 8.64 12.91
C ARG A 214 4.31 7.37 13.68
N ARG A 215 4.53 7.45 15.01
CA ARG A 215 4.69 6.29 15.90
C ARG A 215 3.39 5.51 16.08
N LEU A 216 2.26 6.18 16.30
CA LEU A 216 0.94 5.53 16.38
C LEU A 216 0.57 4.81 15.07
N PHE A 217 0.80 5.46 13.93
CA PHE A 217 0.61 4.87 12.61
C PHE A 217 1.49 3.63 12.42
N ALA A 218 2.80 3.74 12.67
CA ALA A 218 3.74 2.63 12.58
C ALA A 218 3.32 1.44 13.47
N ALA A 219 2.95 1.68 14.73
CA ALA A 219 2.48 0.63 15.64
C ALA A 219 1.21 -0.06 15.12
N SER A 220 0.24 0.71 14.60
CA SER A 220 -1.00 0.17 14.02
C SER A 220 -0.74 -0.67 12.77
N GLU A 221 0.26 -0.32 11.97
CA GLU A 221 0.65 -1.02 10.76
C GLU A 221 1.47 -2.28 11.05
N SER A 222 2.38 -2.24 12.03
CA SER A 222 3.10 -3.43 12.52
C SER A 222 2.16 -4.44 13.18
N ALA A 223 1.10 -3.98 13.86
CA ALA A 223 0.05 -4.86 14.37
C ALA A 223 -0.71 -5.58 13.24
N LYS A 224 -1.00 -4.89 12.12
CA LYS A 224 -1.55 -5.52 10.92
C LYS A 224 -0.56 -6.49 10.29
N ASP A 225 0.74 -6.19 10.28
CA ASP A 225 1.77 -7.09 9.75
C ASP A 225 1.88 -8.40 10.53
N LEU A 226 1.80 -8.34 11.86
CA LEU A 226 1.73 -9.53 12.71
C LEU A 226 0.41 -10.30 12.49
N ALA A 227 -0.72 -9.59 12.39
CA ALA A 227 -2.01 -10.23 12.14
C ALA A 227 -2.09 -10.92 10.76
N ASP A 228 -1.52 -10.32 9.72
CA ASP A 228 -1.43 -10.91 8.38
C ASP A 228 -0.52 -12.14 8.39
N ALA A 229 0.68 -12.05 8.98
CA ALA A 229 1.59 -13.20 9.12
C ALA A 229 0.95 -14.39 9.89
N THR A 230 0.19 -14.10 10.95
CA THR A 230 -0.53 -15.14 11.70
C THR A 230 -1.65 -15.78 10.88
N LYS A 231 -2.35 -15.03 10.01
CA LYS A 231 -3.32 -15.60 9.06
C LYS A 231 -2.63 -16.48 8.03
N ASP A 232 -1.52 -16.03 7.45
CA ASP A 232 -0.79 -16.79 6.41
C ASP A 232 -0.26 -18.13 6.97
N ILE A 233 0.29 -18.10 8.19
CA ILE A 233 0.71 -19.31 8.93
C ILE A 233 -0.50 -20.21 9.24
N THR A 234 -1.60 -19.63 9.73
CA THR A 234 -2.81 -20.38 10.07
C THR A 234 -3.45 -21.03 8.85
N ALA A 235 -3.54 -20.31 7.72
CA ALA A 235 -4.06 -20.81 6.46
C ALA A 235 -3.19 -21.94 5.90
N THR A 236 -1.86 -21.77 5.93
CA THR A 236 -0.90 -22.83 5.54
C THR A 236 -1.02 -24.07 6.45
N PHE A 237 -1.36 -23.87 7.73
CA PHE A 237 -1.57 -24.94 8.68
C PHE A 237 -2.94 -25.62 8.53
N THR A 238 -4.00 -24.90 8.19
CA THR A 238 -5.32 -25.49 7.91
C THR A 238 -5.33 -26.26 6.60
N THR A 239 -4.73 -25.74 5.52
CA THR A 239 -4.58 -26.52 4.27
C THR A 239 -3.75 -27.77 4.51
N ARG A 240 -2.66 -27.68 5.27
CA ARG A 240 -1.86 -28.86 5.65
C ARG A 240 -2.65 -29.86 6.51
N LYS A 241 -3.59 -29.41 7.34
CA LYS A 241 -4.50 -30.30 8.07
C LYS A 241 -5.48 -31.00 7.14
N GLU A 242 -6.16 -30.25 6.26
CA GLU A 242 -7.09 -30.78 5.26
C GLU A 242 -6.40 -31.80 4.33
N ASP A 243 -5.16 -31.52 3.89
CA ASP A 243 -4.32 -32.47 3.13
C ASP A 243 -4.00 -33.76 3.92
N THR A 244 -3.94 -33.72 5.26
CA THR A 244 -3.75 -34.91 6.12
C THR A 244 -5.04 -35.64 6.52
N GLU A 245 -6.20 -35.11 6.13
CA GLU A 245 -7.50 -35.77 6.26
C GLU A 245 -7.91 -36.53 4.98
N ILE A 246 -7.18 -36.35 3.87
CA ILE A 246 -7.30 -37.20 2.68
C ILE A 246 -6.81 -38.62 2.99
N TYR A 247 -7.78 -39.55 3.06
CA TYR A 247 -7.64 -41.02 3.19
C TYR A 247 -6.31 -41.54 3.77
N ARG A 248 -6.24 -41.62 5.10
CA ARG A 248 -5.16 -42.34 5.80
C ARG A 248 -5.21 -43.83 5.46
N ASP A 249 -4.24 -44.31 4.68
CA ASP A 249 -4.09 -45.72 4.34
C ASP A 249 -4.12 -46.59 5.63
N PRO A 250 -4.98 -47.62 5.72
CA PRO A 250 -5.05 -48.48 6.90
C PRO A 250 -3.80 -49.34 7.10
N THR A 251 -2.89 -49.40 6.12
CA THR A 251 -1.73 -50.31 6.07
C THR A 251 -0.41 -49.66 6.54
N ASP A 252 -0.39 -48.35 6.81
CA ASP A 252 0.82 -47.62 7.23
C ASP A 252 1.23 -47.96 8.69
N PRO A 253 2.41 -48.59 8.92
CA PRO A 253 2.87 -48.95 10.27
C PRO A 253 3.32 -47.74 11.12
N THR A 254 3.58 -46.57 10.52
CA THR A 254 4.00 -45.36 11.24
C THR A 254 2.87 -44.67 11.99
N LYS A 255 1.62 -45.00 11.64
CA LYS A 255 0.35 -44.48 12.20
C LYS A 255 0.24 -44.52 13.73
N TYR A 256 0.96 -45.43 14.39
CA TYR A 256 0.95 -45.59 15.86
C TYR A 256 2.06 -44.81 16.58
N PHE A 257 2.99 -44.20 15.85
CA PHE A 257 4.12 -43.43 16.39
C PHE A 257 3.98 -41.92 16.21
N GLN A 258 3.00 -41.47 15.41
CA GLN A 258 2.58 -40.07 15.37
C GLN A 258 1.76 -39.75 16.62
N ARG A 259 2.45 -39.33 17.68
CA ARG A 259 1.86 -38.72 18.88
C ARG A 259 1.03 -37.49 18.46
N ASP A 260 -0.11 -37.27 19.14
CA ASP A 260 -0.96 -36.10 18.87
C ASP A 260 -0.25 -34.78 19.23
N ASP A 261 0.46 -34.20 18.26
CA ASP A 261 0.95 -32.82 18.25
C ASP A 261 -0.26 -31.88 18.22
N SER A 262 -0.84 -31.74 19.40
CA SER A 262 -2.11 -31.09 19.67
C SER A 262 -1.80 -29.66 20.05
N PHE A 263 -1.66 -28.81 19.03
CA PHE A 263 -1.34 -27.37 19.09
C PHE A 263 -2.13 -26.61 20.16
N GLU A 264 -3.31 -27.09 20.55
CA GLU A 264 -4.09 -26.58 21.67
C GLU A 264 -3.33 -26.67 23.00
N ARG A 265 -2.67 -27.80 23.31
CA ARG A 265 -1.83 -27.95 24.52
C ARG A 265 -0.66 -26.97 24.53
N ASP A 266 0.03 -26.84 23.40
CA ASP A 266 1.15 -25.89 23.27
C ASP A 266 0.66 -24.44 23.41
N PHE A 267 -0.49 -24.11 22.82
CA PHE A 267 -1.12 -22.80 22.96
C PHE A 267 -1.51 -22.51 24.42
N TYR A 268 -2.14 -23.46 25.12
CA TYR A 268 -2.46 -23.30 26.55
C TYR A 268 -1.20 -23.16 27.41
N GLN A 269 -0.12 -23.89 27.10
CA GLN A 269 1.15 -23.82 27.81
C GLN A 269 1.86 -22.47 27.60
N VAL A 270 1.86 -21.94 26.38
CA VAL A 270 2.39 -20.59 26.06
C VAL A 270 1.52 -19.49 26.68
N ALA A 271 0.19 -19.61 26.61
CA ALA A 271 -0.73 -18.64 27.22
C ALA A 271 -0.58 -18.59 28.75
N LEU A 272 -0.43 -19.75 29.41
CA LEU A 272 -0.16 -19.84 30.85
C LEU A 272 1.18 -19.17 31.20
N PHE A 273 2.23 -19.42 30.41
CA PHE A 273 3.54 -18.77 30.62
C PHE A 273 3.46 -17.24 30.49
N LEU A 274 2.78 -16.73 29.45
CA LEU A 274 2.58 -15.29 29.27
C LEU A 274 1.74 -14.66 30.40
N ALA A 275 0.72 -15.36 30.90
CA ALA A 275 -0.06 -14.92 32.05
C ALA A 275 0.80 -14.82 33.33
N ILE A 276 1.66 -15.82 33.59
CA ILE A 276 2.60 -15.80 34.73
C ILE A 276 3.57 -14.62 34.62
N VAL A 277 4.17 -14.40 33.45
CA VAL A 277 5.08 -13.26 33.23
C VAL A 277 4.35 -11.93 33.43
N TYR A 278 3.12 -11.80 32.93
CA TYR A 278 2.28 -10.61 33.16
C TYR A 278 2.01 -10.37 34.65
N PHE A 279 1.63 -11.40 35.42
CA PHE A 279 1.40 -11.28 36.86
C PHE A 279 2.68 -10.91 37.62
N VAL A 280 3.85 -11.46 37.27
CA VAL A 280 5.13 -11.10 37.90
C VAL A 280 5.48 -9.64 37.61
N VAL A 281 5.37 -9.19 36.35
CA VAL A 281 5.61 -7.78 35.98
C VAL A 281 4.63 -6.85 36.71
N GLN A 282 3.34 -7.19 36.75
CA GLN A 282 2.32 -6.37 37.42
C GLN A 282 2.49 -6.33 38.94
N PHE A 283 2.93 -7.43 39.58
CA PHE A 283 3.26 -7.47 41.00
C PHE A 283 4.45 -6.57 41.34
N LEU A 284 5.55 -6.66 40.57
CA LEU A 284 6.72 -5.80 40.74
C LEU A 284 6.34 -4.32 40.58
N ARG A 285 5.51 -3.99 39.58
CA ARG A 285 5.01 -2.64 39.30
C ARG A 285 4.04 -2.05 40.35
N ASN A 286 3.67 -2.85 41.35
CA ASN A 286 2.72 -2.50 42.39
C ASN A 286 3.33 -2.71 43.80
N THR A 287 4.64 -2.98 43.86
CA THR A 287 5.44 -3.17 45.09
C THR A 287 6.78 -2.41 45.07
N LEU A 288 7.19 -1.89 43.90
CA LEU A 288 8.25 -0.89 43.66
C LEU A 288 7.65 0.36 42.99
#